data_AF-D1AR20-F1
#
_entry.id   AF-D1AR20-F1
#
_cell.length_a   1.000
_cell.length_b   1.000
_cell.length_c   1.000
_cell.angle_alpha   90.00
_cell.angle_beta   90.00
_cell.angle_gamma   90.00
#
_symmetry.space_group_name_H-M   'P 1'
#
loop_
_entity.id
_entity.type
_entity.pdbx_description
1 polymer ?
#
loop_
_entity_poly.entity_id
_entity_poly.type
_entity_poly.pdbx_seq_one_letter_code
_entity_poly.pdbx_strand_id
1 'polypeptide(L)'
;MVIGSLILLVLFCIFAWYSKEHTILDVIILGILFLIISGFVSCIDRSIQTYDEEIWSGYAYDVKHIEEWDQWIPPQRICTRSGKTTKCTTRPGYWVHHSAENYIYTTDGGKIKVNWSLDGKVKLNDRFPNKKEELIKLWPLGTTTASKHEYKNLLKASSSLYKFDGNVKDYKLPEYPNEFKSYVKINRLIGDFENHVELNNKIMKINTNLNIRDKKQVNFILVKFDNVTNDHLYALRDYWKNGKKNDYIIALNMNGDYVQDMLIISWTEAEILNTKITTMTLHKRLDMKNFDKYLENVEYLIKENFVRKEMKDYEEYIVIETSLTSKIICFVLEILIIIGFIICPVKKMMDNY
;
A
#
# COMPACT_ATOMS: atom_id res chain seq x y z
N MET A 1 5.04 26.01 -7.89
CA MET A 1 6.09 25.97 -6.86
C MET A 1 7.16 27.00 -7.18
N VAL A 2 7.78 26.94 -8.36
CA VAL A 2 8.83 27.86 -8.85
C VAL A 2 8.54 29.36 -8.65
N ILE A 3 7.31 29.84 -8.91
CA ILE A 3 6.97 31.26 -8.78
C ILE A 3 7.08 31.76 -7.33
N GLY A 4 6.62 30.97 -6.35
CA GLY A 4 6.68 31.36 -4.93
C GLY A 4 8.11 31.43 -4.41
N SER A 5 8.91 30.40 -4.71
CA SER A 5 10.33 30.34 -4.35
C SER A 5 11.15 31.48 -5.00
N LEU A 6 10.83 31.85 -6.25
CA LEU A 6 11.45 32.99 -6.93
C LEU A 6 11.13 34.32 -6.24
N ILE A 7 9.88 34.53 -5.84
CA ILE A 7 9.48 35.75 -5.11
C ILE A 7 10.27 35.85 -3.79
N LEU A 8 10.33 34.76 -3.02
CA LEU A 8 11.10 34.73 -1.77
C LEU A 8 12.59 35.02 -2.00
N LEU A 9 13.18 34.43 -3.03
CA LEU A 9 14.59 34.65 -3.37
C LEU A 9 14.86 36.11 -3.77
N VAL A 10 13.98 36.72 -4.58
CA VAL A 10 14.10 38.13 -4.97
C VAL A 10 13.97 39.05 -3.76
N LEU A 11 13.00 38.79 -2.86
CA LEU A 11 12.85 39.55 -1.62
C LEU A 11 14.10 39.45 -0.74
N PHE A 12 14.68 38.25 -0.63
CA PHE A 12 15.94 38.06 0.09
C PHE A 12 17.11 38.80 -0.57
N CYS A 13 17.22 38.79 -1.91
CA CYS A 13 18.25 39.54 -2.62
C CYS A 13 18.14 41.05 -2.36
N ILE A 14 16.93 41.60 -2.37
CA ILE A 14 16.68 43.01 -2.03
C ILE A 14 17.12 43.29 -0.59
N PHE A 15 16.70 42.44 0.35
CA PHE A 15 17.10 42.57 1.76
C PHE A 15 18.62 42.50 1.94
N ALA A 16 19.28 41.52 1.33
CA ALA A 16 20.73 41.33 1.39
C ALA A 16 21.50 42.53 0.82
N TRP A 17 21.00 43.12 -0.27
CA TRP A 17 21.56 44.33 -0.87
C TRP A 17 21.53 45.51 0.10
N TYR A 18 20.42 45.70 0.83
CA TYR A 18 20.27 46.79 1.78
C TYR A 18 21.02 46.55 3.10
N SER A 19 21.08 45.31 3.60
CA SER A 19 21.71 45.04 4.89
C SER A 19 23.24 45.13 4.87
N LYS A 20 23.88 44.93 3.71
CA LYS A 20 25.35 44.86 3.53
C LYS A 20 26.07 43.79 4.37
N GLU A 21 25.35 43.04 5.19
CA GLU A 21 25.88 41.96 6.04
C GLU A 21 25.99 40.63 5.28
N HIS A 22 25.24 40.48 4.18
CA HIS A 22 25.22 39.27 3.35
C HIS A 22 26.07 39.42 2.10
N THR A 23 26.70 38.32 1.70
CA THR A 23 27.53 38.21 0.50
C THR A 23 26.74 37.57 -0.65
N ILE A 24 27.27 37.69 -1.89
CA ILE A 24 26.71 36.97 -3.05
C ILE A 24 26.71 35.45 -2.83
N LEU A 25 27.69 34.94 -2.08
CA LEU A 25 27.78 33.52 -1.73
C LEU A 25 26.60 33.05 -0.86
N ASP A 26 26.11 33.88 0.06
CA ASP A 26 24.90 33.59 0.86
C ASP A 26 23.68 33.40 -0.05
N VAL A 27 23.51 34.28 -1.05
CA VAL A 27 22.40 34.23 -2.02
C VAL A 27 22.48 32.98 -2.88
N ILE A 28 23.67 32.60 -3.34
CA ILE A 28 23.89 31.39 -4.14
C ILE A 28 23.56 30.14 -3.32
N ILE A 29 24.07 30.05 -2.08
CA ILE A 29 23.78 28.91 -1.20
C ILE A 29 22.29 28.81 -0.92
N LEU A 30 21.63 29.93 -0.62
CA LEU A 30 20.19 29.96 -0.39
C LEU A 30 19.41 29.47 -1.63
N GLY A 31 19.78 29.94 -2.83
CA GLY A 31 19.18 29.49 -4.08
C GLY A 31 19.34 27.98 -4.31
N ILE A 32 20.53 27.42 -4.03
CA ILE A 32 20.78 25.99 -4.10
C ILE A 32 19.92 25.22 -3.09
N LEU A 33 19.83 25.70 -1.84
CA LEU A 33 19.01 25.09 -0.81
C LEU A 33 17.52 25.08 -1.19
N PHE A 34 17.03 26.16 -1.79
CA PHE A 34 15.65 26.23 -2.29
C PHE A 34 15.39 25.18 -3.37
N LEU A 35 16.30 25.02 -4.34
CA LEU A 35 16.19 23.99 -5.37
C LEU A 35 16.21 22.58 -4.78
N ILE A 36 17.10 22.32 -3.82
CA ILE A 36 17.20 21.00 -3.15
C ILE A 36 15.90 20.69 -2.41
N ILE A 37 15.35 21.65 -1.66
CA ILE A 37 14.14 21.44 -0.86
C ILE A 37 12.91 21.29 -1.75
N SER A 38 12.76 22.17 -2.74
CA SER A 38 11.73 22.06 -3.76
C SER A 38 11.76 20.68 -4.44
N GLY A 39 12.95 20.22 -4.85
CA GLY A 39 13.13 18.89 -5.45
C GLY A 39 12.76 17.76 -4.49
N PHE A 40 13.25 17.82 -3.24
CA PHE A 40 13.01 16.81 -2.22
C PHE A 40 11.51 16.71 -1.84
N VAL A 41 10.85 17.85 -1.60
CA VAL A 41 9.42 17.91 -1.29
C VAL A 41 8.60 17.39 -2.47
N SER A 42 8.96 17.75 -3.71
CA SER A 42 8.27 17.25 -4.91
C SER A 42 8.44 15.74 -5.10
N CYS A 43 9.62 15.20 -4.80
CA CYS A 43 9.87 13.76 -4.86
C CYS A 43 9.04 13.00 -3.81
N ILE A 44 8.99 13.49 -2.58
CA ILE A 44 8.15 12.91 -1.51
C ILE A 44 6.68 12.99 -1.90
N ASP A 45 6.22 14.14 -2.34
CA ASP A 45 4.84 14.37 -2.75
C ASP A 45 4.44 13.41 -3.88
N ARG A 46 5.26 13.31 -4.93
CA ARG A 46 5.04 12.37 -6.02
C ARG A 46 5.02 10.93 -5.53
N SER A 47 5.93 10.55 -4.64
CA SER A 47 5.95 9.21 -4.04
C SER A 47 4.66 8.91 -3.29
N ILE A 48 4.17 9.84 -2.46
CA ILE A 48 2.92 9.68 -1.70
C ILE A 48 1.71 9.62 -2.63
N GLN A 49 1.63 10.53 -3.62
CA GLN A 49 0.52 10.59 -4.57
C GLN A 49 0.41 9.32 -5.42
N THR A 50 1.55 8.71 -5.77
CA THR A 50 1.61 7.50 -6.59
C THR A 50 1.69 6.21 -5.80
N TYR A 51 1.84 6.27 -4.47
CA TYR A 51 1.83 5.07 -3.65
C TYR A 51 0.45 4.41 -3.67
N ASP A 52 0.42 3.11 -3.96
CA ASP A 52 -0.76 2.28 -3.78
C ASP A 52 -0.37 0.84 -3.42
N GLU A 53 -1.34 0.09 -2.91
CA GLU A 53 -1.16 -1.30 -2.50
C GLU A 53 -2.01 -2.23 -3.37
N GLU A 54 -1.45 -3.40 -3.64
CA GLU A 54 -2.13 -4.53 -4.27
C GLU A 54 -1.98 -5.78 -3.39
N ILE A 55 -2.83 -6.77 -3.65
CA ILE A 55 -2.87 -7.98 -2.82
C ILE A 55 -2.43 -9.16 -3.68
N TRP A 56 -1.38 -9.84 -3.24
CA TRP A 56 -0.94 -11.10 -3.85
C TRP A 56 -1.38 -12.26 -2.98
N SER A 57 -1.43 -13.45 -3.58
CA SER A 57 -1.75 -14.68 -2.87
C SER A 57 -0.67 -15.70 -3.09
N GLY A 58 -0.36 -16.45 -2.04
CA GLY A 58 0.71 -17.42 -1.99
C GLY A 58 0.38 -18.59 -1.06
N TYR A 59 1.40 -19.30 -0.63
CA TYR A 59 1.32 -20.20 0.51
C TYR A 59 2.49 -19.99 1.46
N ALA A 60 2.30 -20.33 2.73
CA ALA A 60 3.36 -20.38 3.72
C ALA A 60 4.34 -21.52 3.36
N TYR A 61 5.60 -21.20 3.07
CA TYR A 61 6.62 -22.21 2.73
C TYR A 61 7.66 -22.40 3.83
N ASP A 62 7.82 -21.42 4.73
CA ASP A 62 8.70 -21.53 5.88
C ASP A 62 8.17 -20.73 7.06
N VAL A 63 8.62 -21.09 8.27
CA VAL A 63 8.38 -20.33 9.49
C VAL A 63 9.68 -20.15 10.26
N LYS A 64 9.81 -19.03 10.96
CA LYS A 64 10.96 -18.73 11.81
C LYS A 64 10.47 -18.31 13.20
N HIS A 65 10.96 -19.04 14.19
CA HIS A 65 10.87 -18.67 15.59
C HIS A 65 12.20 -18.06 16.04
N ILE A 66 12.13 -16.94 16.74
CA ILE A 66 13.25 -16.29 17.43
C ILE A 66 12.88 -16.33 18.91
N GLU A 67 13.68 -17.04 19.71
CA GLU A 67 13.47 -17.14 21.16
C GLU A 67 13.67 -15.77 21.83
N GLU A 68 13.03 -15.60 22.99
CA GLU A 68 13.26 -14.44 23.85
C GLU A 68 14.74 -14.38 24.27
N TRP A 69 15.26 -13.17 24.48
CA TRP A 69 16.62 -13.00 24.97
C TRP A 69 16.78 -11.70 25.74
N ASP A 70 17.66 -11.72 26.74
CA ASP A 70 18.00 -10.55 27.52
C ASP A 70 19.32 -9.95 27.01
N GLN A 71 19.29 -8.66 26.70
CA GLN A 71 20.46 -7.89 26.29
C GLN A 71 21.02 -7.09 27.46
N TRP A 72 22.29 -7.31 27.80
CA TRP A 72 22.99 -6.42 28.73
C TRP A 72 23.39 -5.11 28.05
N ILE A 73 22.91 -3.98 28.57
CA ILE A 73 23.34 -2.65 28.17
C ILE A 73 24.41 -2.18 29.16
N PRO A 74 25.68 -2.00 28.73
CA PRO A 74 26.75 -1.60 29.63
C PRO A 74 26.54 -0.17 30.15
N PRO A 75 27.09 0.17 31.33
CA PRO A 75 27.01 1.52 31.87
C PRO A 75 27.56 2.57 30.90
N GLN A 76 26.85 3.69 30.75
CA GLN A 76 27.25 4.80 29.88
C GLN A 76 27.57 6.03 30.70
N ARG A 77 28.77 6.59 30.50
CA ARG A 77 29.16 7.86 31.12
C ARG A 77 28.90 9.00 30.16
N ILE A 78 27.96 9.87 30.50
CA ILE A 78 27.65 11.08 29.73
C ILE A 78 28.29 12.25 30.47
N CYS A 79 29.23 12.92 29.82
CA CYS A 79 29.88 14.11 30.36
C CYS A 79 29.38 15.34 29.61
N THR A 80 28.84 16.30 30.36
CA THR A 80 28.45 17.62 29.83
C THR A 80 29.45 18.64 30.32
N ARG A 81 30.08 19.37 29.39
CA ARG A 81 31.03 20.44 29.69
C ARG A 81 30.31 21.78 29.55
N SER A 82 30.26 22.55 30.62
CA SER A 82 29.76 23.93 30.61
C SER A 82 30.88 24.85 31.09
N GLY A 83 31.48 25.58 30.15
CA GLY A 83 32.68 26.40 30.40
C GLY A 83 33.90 25.57 30.84
N LYS A 84 34.46 25.89 32.02
CA LYS A 84 35.61 25.18 32.62
C LYS A 84 35.22 23.96 33.45
N THR A 85 33.94 23.74 33.70
CA THR A 85 33.46 22.68 34.60
C THR A 85 32.91 21.52 33.76
N THR A 86 33.45 20.31 34.00
CA THR A 86 32.92 19.08 33.40
C THR A 86 32.15 18.31 34.45
N LYS A 87 30.85 18.12 34.24
CA LYS A 87 30.02 17.22 35.05
C LYS A 87 29.78 15.94 34.27
N CYS A 88 30.05 14.80 34.88
CA CYS A 88 29.76 13.52 34.29
C CYS A 88 28.71 12.79 35.13
N THR A 89 27.71 12.25 34.46
CA THR A 89 26.73 11.35 35.05
C THR A 89 26.92 9.98 34.43
N THR A 90 27.04 8.95 35.27
CA THR A 90 27.08 7.55 34.81
C THR A 90 25.70 6.96 34.93
N ARG A 91 25.15 6.48 33.80
CA ARG A 91 23.97 5.63 33.80
C ARG A 91 24.42 4.20 34.12
N PRO A 92 23.88 3.55 35.17
CA PRO A 92 24.22 2.16 35.47
C PRO A 92 23.81 1.26 34.31
N GLY A 93 24.50 0.14 34.16
CA GLY A 93 24.13 -0.88 33.20
C GLY A 93 22.83 -1.56 33.61
N TYR A 94 22.05 -2.01 32.64
CA TYR A 94 20.77 -2.66 32.87
C TYR A 94 20.49 -3.70 31.79
N TRP A 95 19.65 -4.68 32.11
CA TRP A 95 19.17 -5.68 31.17
C TRP A 95 17.94 -5.15 30.42
N VAL A 96 17.89 -5.36 29.12
CA VAL A 96 16.73 -5.11 28.26
C VAL A 96 16.22 -6.44 27.77
N HIS A 97 14.97 -6.74 28.10
CA HIS A 97 14.28 -7.94 27.66
C HIS A 97 13.75 -7.77 26.24
N HIS A 98 14.04 -8.73 25.36
CA HIS A 98 13.47 -8.82 24.01
C HIS A 98 12.57 -10.05 23.92
N SER A 99 11.27 -9.81 23.68
CA SER A 99 10.28 -10.88 23.54
C SER A 99 10.51 -11.75 22.32
N ALA A 100 10.04 -13.00 22.39
CA ALA A 100 10.09 -13.95 21.29
C ALA A 100 9.33 -13.43 20.07
N GLU A 101 9.85 -13.74 18.88
CA GLU A 101 9.26 -13.32 17.61
C GLU A 101 8.98 -14.50 16.69
N ASN A 102 7.80 -14.49 16.08
CA ASN A 102 7.37 -15.54 15.17
C ASN A 102 7.07 -14.93 13.80
N TYR A 103 7.64 -15.53 12.76
CA TYR A 103 7.52 -15.08 11.38
C TYR A 103 7.10 -16.22 10.46
N ILE A 104 6.32 -15.87 9.45
CA ILE A 104 5.92 -16.75 8.36
C ILE A 104 6.45 -16.17 7.06
N TYR A 105 7.05 -17.01 6.24
CA TYR A 105 7.50 -16.66 4.90
C TYR A 105 6.56 -17.27 3.87
N THR A 106 6.17 -16.44 2.91
CA THR A 106 5.17 -16.78 1.92
C THR A 106 5.75 -16.71 0.51
N THR A 107 5.22 -17.52 -0.41
CA THR A 107 5.75 -17.64 -1.77
C THR A 107 5.57 -16.38 -2.63
N ASP A 108 4.66 -15.50 -2.24
CA ASP A 108 4.50 -14.16 -2.81
C ASP A 108 5.57 -13.17 -2.31
N GLY A 109 6.50 -13.60 -1.44
CA GLY A 109 7.61 -12.76 -0.94
C GLY A 109 7.29 -12.04 0.36
N GLY A 110 6.15 -12.38 1.00
CA GLY A 110 5.75 -11.83 2.28
C GLY A 110 6.57 -12.38 3.45
N LYS A 111 6.89 -11.49 4.40
CA LYS A 111 7.41 -11.83 5.73
C LYS A 111 6.44 -11.29 6.78
N ILE A 112 5.68 -12.17 7.39
CA ILE A 112 4.55 -11.80 8.24
C ILE A 112 4.88 -12.14 9.69
N LYS A 113 4.98 -11.12 10.55
CA LYS A 113 5.09 -11.31 12.00
C LYS A 113 3.72 -11.74 12.55
N VAL A 114 3.68 -12.86 13.26
CA VAL A 114 2.44 -13.42 13.81
C VAL A 114 2.52 -13.49 15.32
N ASN A 115 1.43 -13.10 15.97
CA ASN A 115 1.30 -13.14 17.42
C ASN A 115 0.17 -14.07 17.88
N TRP A 116 -0.52 -14.71 16.93
CA TRP A 116 -1.60 -15.67 17.18
C TRP A 116 -1.49 -16.84 16.21
N SER A 117 -2.06 -17.98 16.58
CA SER A 117 -2.26 -19.13 15.69
C SER A 117 -3.20 -18.78 14.53
N LEU A 118 -3.15 -19.57 13.47
CA LEU A 118 -3.98 -19.38 12.27
C LEU A 118 -5.49 -19.32 12.58
N ASP A 119 -5.95 -20.10 13.55
CA ASP A 119 -7.34 -20.14 14.01
C ASP A 119 -7.70 -19.04 15.02
N GLY A 120 -6.73 -18.21 15.41
CA GLY A 120 -6.91 -17.12 16.37
C GLY A 120 -7.10 -17.54 17.82
N LYS A 121 -6.97 -18.84 18.15
CA LYS A 121 -7.25 -19.34 19.50
C LYS A 121 -6.04 -19.29 20.45
N VAL A 122 -4.83 -19.39 19.91
CA VAL A 122 -3.61 -19.47 20.71
C VAL A 122 -2.78 -18.21 20.49
N LYS A 123 -2.53 -17.47 21.56
CA LYS A 123 -1.61 -16.33 21.54
C LYS A 123 -0.17 -16.82 21.61
N LEU A 124 0.65 -16.37 20.67
CA LEU A 124 2.10 -16.63 20.65
C LEU A 124 2.80 -15.63 21.57
N ASN A 125 3.65 -16.13 22.46
CA ASN A 125 4.37 -15.35 23.45
C ASN A 125 5.71 -16.02 23.75
N ASP A 126 6.44 -15.46 24.72
CA ASP A 126 7.77 -15.90 25.11
C ASP A 126 7.84 -17.37 25.60
N ARG A 127 6.73 -17.91 26.09
CA ARG A 127 6.65 -19.30 26.59
C ARG A 127 6.14 -20.29 25.55
N PHE A 128 5.52 -19.83 24.48
CA PHE A 128 4.93 -20.70 23.47
C PHE A 128 4.63 -19.94 22.17
N PRO A 129 5.06 -20.45 20.99
CA PRO A 129 5.88 -21.64 20.79
C PRO A 129 7.32 -21.38 21.24
N ASN A 130 8.01 -22.39 21.76
CA ASN A 130 9.44 -22.29 22.11
C ASN A 130 10.35 -22.87 21.02
N LYS A 131 9.75 -23.57 20.05
CA LYS A 131 10.48 -24.23 18.96
C LYS A 131 9.78 -24.02 17.63
N LYS A 132 10.56 -24.08 16.56
CA LYS A 132 10.06 -23.96 15.18
C LYS A 132 8.98 -25.00 14.89
N GLU A 133 9.13 -26.23 15.36
CA GLU A 133 8.20 -27.34 15.10
C GLU A 133 6.82 -27.10 15.73
N GLU A 134 6.76 -26.43 16.88
CA GLU A 134 5.51 -26.03 17.52
C GLU A 134 4.82 -24.92 16.71
N LEU A 135 5.60 -23.95 16.21
CA LEU A 135 5.09 -22.92 15.33
C LEU A 135 4.50 -23.52 14.03
N ILE A 136 5.16 -24.53 13.44
CA ILE A 136 4.65 -25.23 12.24
C ILE A 136 3.28 -25.88 12.51
N LYS A 137 3.01 -26.39 13.72
CA LYS A 137 1.69 -26.97 14.05
C LYS A 137 0.59 -25.90 14.09
N LEU A 138 0.92 -24.70 14.58
CA LEU A 138 0.00 -23.55 14.63
C LEU A 138 -0.16 -22.86 13.28
N TRP A 139 0.88 -22.97 12.44
CA TRP A 139 1.01 -22.38 11.12
C TRP A 139 1.55 -23.40 10.11
N PRO A 140 0.68 -24.33 9.63
CA PRO A 140 1.10 -25.38 8.73
C PRO A 140 1.64 -24.84 7.41
N LEU A 141 2.72 -25.44 6.93
CA LEU A 141 3.25 -25.17 5.59
C LEU A 141 2.20 -25.57 4.53
N GLY A 142 2.17 -24.85 3.42
CA GLY A 142 1.15 -25.00 2.37
C GLY A 142 -0.16 -24.28 2.65
N THR A 143 -0.33 -23.64 3.82
CA THR A 143 -1.48 -22.78 4.11
C THR A 143 -1.54 -21.64 3.10
N THR A 144 -2.69 -21.41 2.47
CA THR A 144 -2.91 -20.29 1.56
C THR A 144 -2.78 -18.97 2.30
N THR A 145 -2.00 -18.05 1.74
CA THR A 145 -1.74 -16.72 2.30
C THR A 145 -2.11 -15.64 1.31
N ALA A 146 -2.33 -14.44 1.82
CA ALA A 146 -2.39 -13.21 1.08
C ALA A 146 -1.44 -12.21 1.75
N SER A 147 -0.79 -11.37 0.95
CA SER A 147 0.04 -10.30 1.47
C SER A 147 -0.08 -9.04 0.60
N LYS A 148 0.23 -7.89 1.21
CA LYS A 148 0.17 -6.59 0.57
C LYS A 148 1.50 -6.30 -0.11
N HIS A 149 1.43 -5.81 -1.34
CA HIS A 149 2.58 -5.36 -2.11
C HIS A 149 2.36 -3.92 -2.51
N GLU A 150 3.43 -3.14 -2.37
CA GLU A 150 3.43 -1.73 -2.75
C GLU A 150 3.76 -1.61 -4.23
N TYR A 151 3.08 -0.71 -4.93
CA TYR A 151 3.39 -0.38 -6.30
C TYR A 151 3.14 1.10 -6.59
N LYS A 152 3.74 1.58 -7.67
CA LYS A 152 3.57 2.94 -8.16
C LYS A 152 2.33 3.02 -9.06
N ASN A 153 1.25 3.59 -8.55
CA ASN A 153 0.01 3.87 -9.26
C ASN A 153 0.00 5.31 -9.79
N LEU A 154 0.34 5.47 -11.06
CA LEU A 154 0.35 6.77 -11.74
C LEU A 154 -1.07 7.30 -12.01
N LEU A 155 -2.04 6.41 -12.13
CA LEU A 155 -3.43 6.76 -12.44
C LEU A 155 -4.12 7.44 -11.26
N LYS A 156 -3.81 6.99 -10.04
CA LYS A 156 -4.27 7.62 -8.80
C LYS A 156 -3.85 9.10 -8.69
N ALA A 157 -2.68 9.43 -9.22
CA ALA A 157 -2.11 10.77 -9.19
C ALA A 157 -2.54 11.64 -10.39
N SER A 158 -3.20 11.06 -11.40
CA SER A 158 -3.69 11.80 -12.56
C SER A 158 -4.99 12.51 -12.25
N SER A 159 -5.04 13.81 -12.53
CA SER A 159 -6.23 14.65 -12.33
C SER A 159 -7.27 14.56 -13.45
N SER A 160 -6.91 14.00 -14.61
CA SER A 160 -7.70 14.10 -15.85
C SER A 160 -8.26 12.78 -16.39
N LEU A 161 -7.59 11.64 -16.19
CA LEU A 161 -7.94 10.41 -16.91
C LEU A 161 -8.98 9.52 -16.18
N TYR A 162 -9.17 9.70 -14.86
CA TYR A 162 -9.98 8.79 -14.03
C TYR A 162 -10.77 9.48 -12.91
N LYS A 163 -11.41 10.63 -13.19
CA LYS A 163 -12.42 11.17 -12.28
C LYS A 163 -13.74 10.41 -12.47
N PHE A 164 -14.01 9.51 -11.54
CA PHE A 164 -15.31 8.86 -11.43
C PHE A 164 -16.26 9.80 -10.69
N ASP A 165 -16.87 10.73 -11.42
CA ASP A 165 -17.89 11.67 -10.90
C ASP A 165 -19.30 11.02 -10.87
N GLY A 166 -19.37 9.71 -10.66
CA GLY A 166 -20.64 9.00 -10.51
C GLY A 166 -21.37 9.40 -9.22
N ASN A 167 -22.71 9.35 -9.24
CA ASN A 167 -23.57 9.53 -8.05
C ASN A 167 -23.47 8.31 -7.11
N VAL A 168 -22.26 8.06 -6.59
CA VAL A 168 -21.96 6.97 -5.66
C VAL A 168 -22.78 7.08 -4.36
N LYS A 169 -23.19 8.30 -3.99
CA LYS A 169 -23.89 8.60 -2.73
C LYS A 169 -25.29 7.99 -2.64
N ASP A 170 -25.91 7.65 -3.76
CA ASP A 170 -27.29 7.17 -3.80
C ASP A 170 -27.39 5.64 -3.60
N TYR A 171 -26.26 4.93 -3.59
CA TYR A 171 -26.22 3.46 -3.52
C TYR A 171 -25.51 2.96 -2.26
N LYS A 172 -26.08 1.91 -1.65
CA LYS A 172 -25.43 1.19 -0.55
C LYS A 172 -24.44 0.18 -1.11
N LEU A 173 -23.17 0.59 -1.21
CA LEU A 173 -22.09 -0.23 -1.78
C LEU A 173 -21.22 -0.87 -0.69
N PRO A 174 -20.73 -2.10 -0.89
CA PRO A 174 -19.83 -2.75 0.06
C PRO A 174 -18.43 -2.12 0.05
N GLU A 175 -17.76 -2.19 1.20
CA GLU A 175 -16.36 -1.79 1.30
C GLU A 175 -15.46 -2.71 0.46
N TYR A 176 -14.38 -2.14 -0.07
CA TYR A 176 -13.38 -2.88 -0.82
C TYR A 176 -12.70 -3.91 0.10
N PRO A 177 -12.52 -5.18 -0.31
CA PRO A 177 -11.95 -6.21 0.54
C PRO A 177 -10.45 -6.02 0.70
N ASN A 178 -10.04 -5.32 1.75
CA ASN A 178 -8.63 -5.11 2.13
C ASN A 178 -8.30 -5.56 3.57
N GLU A 179 -9.29 -6.08 4.29
CA GLU A 179 -9.14 -6.51 5.68
C GLU A 179 -8.55 -7.92 5.79
N PHE A 180 -7.46 -8.04 6.56
CA PHE A 180 -6.79 -9.31 6.80
C PHE A 180 -7.27 -9.95 8.11
N LYS A 181 -7.78 -11.17 8.02
CA LYS A 181 -8.06 -12.06 9.15
C LYS A 181 -6.85 -12.95 9.43
N SER A 182 -6.51 -13.08 10.71
CA SER A 182 -5.34 -13.87 11.16
C SER A 182 -4.07 -13.53 10.37
N TYR A 183 -3.84 -12.25 10.06
CA TYR A 183 -2.68 -11.74 9.31
C TYR A 183 -2.56 -12.14 7.83
N VAL A 184 -3.07 -13.29 7.40
CA VAL A 184 -2.83 -13.86 6.06
C VAL A 184 -4.08 -14.18 5.25
N LYS A 185 -5.26 -14.22 5.87
CA LYS A 185 -6.51 -14.53 5.18
C LYS A 185 -7.24 -13.25 4.83
N ILE A 186 -7.89 -13.23 3.68
CA ILE A 186 -8.72 -12.10 3.27
C ILE A 186 -10.02 -12.63 2.69
N ASN A 187 -11.10 -11.90 2.94
CA ASN A 187 -12.40 -12.23 2.36
C ASN A 187 -12.53 -11.59 0.98
N ARG A 188 -12.52 -12.40 -0.08
CA ARG A 188 -12.70 -11.95 -1.48
C ARG A 188 -14.08 -12.31 -2.03
N LEU A 189 -14.97 -12.74 -1.14
CA LEU A 189 -16.34 -13.11 -1.43
C LEU A 189 -17.27 -12.12 -0.71
N ILE A 190 -17.89 -11.23 -1.47
CA ILE A 190 -18.70 -10.13 -0.94
C ILE A 190 -20.16 -10.33 -1.34
N GLY A 191 -21.07 -10.25 -0.37
CA GLY A 191 -22.48 -10.53 -0.57
C GLY A 191 -22.92 -11.83 0.11
N ASP A 192 -24.20 -12.14 -0.01
CA ASP A 192 -24.81 -13.27 0.67
C ASP A 192 -24.68 -14.56 -0.16
N PHE A 193 -23.66 -15.37 0.15
CA PHE A 193 -23.42 -16.66 -0.49
C PHE A 193 -23.69 -17.80 0.48
N GLU A 194 -24.40 -18.82 0.02
CA GLU A 194 -24.43 -20.12 0.71
C GLU A 194 -23.00 -20.67 0.84
N ASN A 195 -22.69 -21.27 2.00
CA ASN A 195 -21.36 -21.83 2.30
C ASN A 195 -20.20 -20.84 2.15
N HIS A 196 -20.43 -19.56 2.48
CA HIS A 196 -19.47 -18.44 2.35
C HIS A 196 -18.02 -18.78 2.73
N VAL A 197 -17.80 -19.46 3.86
CA VAL A 197 -16.47 -19.82 4.35
C VAL A 197 -15.74 -20.78 3.41
N GLU A 198 -16.43 -21.82 2.94
CA GLU A 198 -15.87 -22.81 2.03
C GLU A 198 -15.54 -22.18 0.68
N LEU A 199 -16.47 -21.39 0.15
CA LEU A 199 -16.32 -20.72 -1.13
C LEU A 199 -15.19 -19.68 -1.10
N ASN A 200 -15.07 -18.91 -0.02
CA ASN A 200 -13.95 -17.99 0.14
C ASN A 200 -12.60 -18.72 0.23
N ASN A 201 -12.54 -19.86 0.90
CA ASN A 201 -11.32 -20.70 0.91
C ASN A 201 -10.99 -21.23 -0.49
N LYS A 202 -12.00 -21.56 -1.31
CA LYS A 202 -11.79 -21.96 -2.71
C LYS A 202 -11.26 -20.81 -3.56
N ILE A 203 -11.83 -19.61 -3.43
CA ILE A 203 -11.31 -18.39 -4.09
C ILE A 203 -9.87 -18.08 -3.66
N MET A 204 -9.54 -18.26 -2.37
CA MET A 204 -8.16 -18.14 -1.91
C MET A 204 -7.21 -19.13 -2.61
N LYS A 205 -7.60 -20.40 -2.74
CA LYS A 205 -6.82 -21.42 -3.46
C LYS A 205 -6.63 -21.06 -4.93
N ILE A 206 -7.69 -20.62 -5.61
CA ILE A 206 -7.64 -20.17 -7.01
C ILE A 206 -6.61 -19.04 -7.17
N ASN A 207 -6.69 -18.01 -6.34
CA ASN A 207 -5.74 -16.91 -6.34
C ASN A 207 -4.30 -17.38 -6.09
N THR A 208 -4.09 -18.27 -5.11
CA THR A 208 -2.77 -18.86 -4.83
C THR A 208 -2.23 -19.63 -6.03
N ASN A 209 -3.05 -20.45 -6.69
CA ASN A 209 -2.65 -21.25 -7.86
C ASN A 209 -2.20 -20.35 -9.02
N LEU A 210 -3.02 -19.37 -9.38
CA LEU A 210 -2.78 -18.43 -10.47
C LEU A 210 -1.49 -17.61 -10.27
N ASN A 211 -1.13 -17.35 -9.00
CA ASN A 211 0.01 -16.51 -8.67
C ASN A 211 1.32 -17.28 -8.50
N ILE A 212 1.26 -18.55 -8.10
CA ILE A 212 2.47 -19.35 -7.92
C ILE A 212 2.85 -20.09 -9.19
N ARG A 213 1.89 -20.79 -9.81
CA ARG A 213 2.16 -21.64 -10.97
C ARG A 213 2.31 -20.80 -12.23
N ASP A 214 1.38 -19.87 -12.41
CA ASP A 214 1.26 -19.10 -13.65
C ASP A 214 1.81 -17.66 -13.51
N LYS A 215 2.26 -17.28 -12.30
CA LYS A 215 2.87 -15.98 -11.97
C LYS A 215 2.06 -14.77 -12.45
N LYS A 216 0.73 -14.89 -12.47
CA LYS A 216 -0.17 -13.84 -12.96
C LYS A 216 -0.25 -12.64 -12.04
N GLN A 217 0.00 -12.87 -10.74
CA GLN A 217 -0.14 -11.88 -9.68
C GLN A 217 -1.54 -11.26 -9.63
N VAL A 218 -2.57 -12.01 -10.06
CA VAL A 218 -3.97 -11.58 -10.11
C VAL A 218 -4.64 -11.70 -8.73
N ASN A 219 -5.58 -10.80 -8.47
CA ASN A 219 -6.44 -10.79 -7.29
C ASN A 219 -7.91 -10.93 -7.74
N PHE A 220 -8.39 -12.17 -7.80
CA PHE A 220 -9.75 -12.51 -8.16
C PHE A 220 -10.71 -12.26 -6.99
N ILE A 221 -11.70 -11.40 -7.20
CA ILE A 221 -12.75 -11.02 -6.24
C ILE A 221 -14.12 -11.32 -6.85
N LEU A 222 -15.03 -11.83 -6.01
CA LEU A 222 -16.40 -12.09 -6.41
C LEU A 222 -17.36 -11.30 -5.53
N VAL A 223 -18.29 -10.58 -6.17
CA VAL A 223 -19.30 -9.77 -5.52
C VAL A 223 -20.68 -10.24 -5.98
N LYS A 224 -21.62 -10.42 -5.05
CA LYS A 224 -23.01 -10.74 -5.32
C LYS A 224 -23.92 -9.68 -4.74
N PHE A 225 -24.90 -9.27 -5.55
CA PHE A 225 -26.05 -8.47 -5.18
C PHE A 225 -27.32 -9.21 -5.55
N ASP A 226 -28.43 -8.87 -4.90
CA ASP A 226 -29.75 -9.42 -5.20
C ASP A 226 -30.68 -8.30 -5.68
N ASN A 227 -31.24 -8.45 -6.88
CA ASN A 227 -32.23 -7.57 -7.50
C ASN A 227 -31.86 -6.08 -7.50
N VAL A 228 -30.61 -5.75 -7.84
CA VAL A 228 -30.16 -4.36 -8.02
C VAL A 228 -30.28 -3.89 -9.47
N THR A 229 -30.16 -2.60 -9.71
CA THR A 229 -30.12 -2.05 -11.08
C THR A 229 -28.71 -2.15 -11.67
N ASN A 230 -28.59 -2.06 -13.00
CA ASN A 230 -27.28 -1.99 -13.66
C ASN A 230 -26.45 -0.79 -13.22
N ASP A 231 -27.11 0.35 -12.93
CA ASP A 231 -26.44 1.54 -12.38
C ASP A 231 -25.78 1.26 -11.04
N HIS A 232 -26.31 0.33 -10.24
CA HIS A 232 -25.67 -0.08 -8.98
C HIS A 232 -24.32 -0.77 -9.23
N LEU A 233 -24.21 -1.60 -10.27
CA LEU A 233 -22.95 -2.25 -10.64
C LEU A 233 -21.92 -1.22 -11.15
N TYR A 234 -22.35 -0.25 -11.95
CA TYR A 234 -21.48 0.85 -12.39
C TYR A 234 -21.07 1.74 -11.22
N ALA A 235 -21.97 2.00 -10.27
CA ALA A 235 -21.65 2.72 -9.05
C ALA A 235 -20.59 1.98 -8.20
N LEU A 236 -20.64 0.64 -8.14
CA LEU A 236 -19.59 -0.16 -7.49
C LEU A 236 -18.23 0.05 -8.17
N ARG A 237 -18.18 -0.05 -9.50
CA ARG A 237 -16.95 0.17 -10.28
C ARG A 237 -16.35 1.54 -9.99
N ASP A 238 -17.19 2.57 -9.97
CA ASP A 238 -16.78 3.94 -9.75
C ASP A 238 -16.33 4.17 -8.30
N TYR A 239 -17.05 3.60 -7.32
CA TYR A 239 -16.70 3.63 -5.89
C TYR A 239 -15.36 2.96 -5.60
N TRP A 240 -15.13 1.80 -6.20
CA TRP A 240 -13.85 1.07 -6.08
C TRP A 240 -12.79 1.58 -7.06
N LYS A 241 -13.10 2.58 -7.88
CA LYS A 241 -12.19 3.20 -8.86
C LYS A 241 -11.54 2.19 -9.81
N ASN A 242 -12.37 1.31 -10.39
CA ASN A 242 -11.96 0.14 -11.19
C ASN A 242 -11.14 -0.93 -10.43
N GLY A 243 -11.10 -0.89 -9.10
CA GLY A 243 -10.27 -1.79 -8.30
C GLY A 243 -8.77 -1.48 -8.43
N LYS A 244 -7.93 -2.37 -7.90
CA LYS A 244 -6.47 -2.30 -7.96
C LYS A 244 -5.93 -2.85 -9.28
N LYS A 245 -4.68 -2.49 -9.60
CA LYS A 245 -3.97 -2.88 -10.84
C LYS A 245 -4.12 -4.36 -11.21
N ASN A 246 -4.08 -5.24 -10.23
CA ASN A 246 -4.10 -6.67 -10.42
C ASN A 246 -5.47 -7.32 -10.15
N ASP A 247 -6.50 -6.54 -9.89
CA ASP A 247 -7.82 -7.07 -9.58
C ASP A 247 -8.51 -7.62 -10.83
N TYR A 248 -9.19 -8.74 -10.64
CA TYR A 248 -10.18 -9.26 -11.57
C TYR A 248 -11.46 -9.50 -10.79
N ILE A 249 -12.38 -8.54 -10.86
CA ILE A 249 -13.59 -8.53 -10.04
C ILE A 249 -14.78 -8.93 -10.91
N ILE A 250 -15.55 -9.91 -10.46
CA ILE A 250 -16.83 -10.25 -11.08
C ILE A 250 -17.93 -9.83 -10.10
N ALA A 251 -18.74 -8.85 -10.50
CA ALA A 251 -19.94 -8.44 -9.77
C ALA A 251 -21.17 -9.07 -10.45
N LEU A 252 -21.92 -9.86 -9.69
CA LEU A 252 -23.12 -10.56 -10.12
C LEU A 252 -24.36 -9.90 -9.50
N ASN A 253 -25.37 -9.65 -10.32
CA ASN A 253 -26.70 -9.29 -9.87
C ASN A 253 -27.62 -10.48 -10.07
N MET A 254 -28.18 -10.99 -8.97
CA MET A 254 -28.98 -12.20 -8.92
C MET A 254 -30.47 -11.87 -8.90
N ASN A 255 -31.27 -12.70 -9.54
CA ASN A 255 -32.72 -12.73 -9.41
C ASN A 255 -33.14 -14.16 -9.05
N GLY A 256 -33.27 -14.42 -7.76
CA GLY A 256 -33.36 -15.77 -7.23
C GLY A 256 -32.06 -16.55 -7.46
N ASP A 257 -32.17 -17.73 -8.07
CA ASP A 257 -31.03 -18.64 -8.29
C ASP A 257 -30.21 -18.34 -9.56
N TYR A 258 -30.62 -17.35 -10.36
CA TYR A 258 -30.03 -17.05 -11.65
C TYR A 258 -29.37 -15.67 -11.66
N VAL A 259 -28.25 -15.57 -12.38
CA VAL A 259 -27.62 -14.28 -12.68
C VAL A 259 -28.49 -13.53 -13.69
N GLN A 260 -29.00 -12.37 -13.29
CA GLN A 260 -29.74 -11.47 -14.15
C GLN A 260 -28.79 -10.59 -14.98
N ASP A 261 -27.82 -9.97 -14.30
CA ASP A 261 -26.85 -9.05 -14.89
C ASP A 261 -25.48 -9.26 -14.25
N MET A 262 -24.42 -8.81 -14.91
CA MET A 262 -23.08 -8.84 -14.35
C MET A 262 -22.20 -7.71 -14.86
N LEU A 263 -21.17 -7.38 -14.08
CA LEU A 263 -20.12 -6.46 -14.47
C LEU A 263 -18.75 -7.05 -14.11
N ILE A 264 -17.83 -7.00 -15.07
CA ILE A 264 -16.43 -7.32 -14.82
C ILE A 264 -15.69 -6.01 -14.61
N ILE A 265 -14.97 -5.90 -13.50
CA ILE A 265 -14.14 -4.75 -13.16
C ILE A 265 -12.69 -5.23 -13.12
N SER A 266 -11.88 -4.81 -14.07
CA SER A 266 -10.46 -5.17 -14.14
C SER A 266 -9.70 -4.20 -15.04
N TRP A 267 -8.39 -4.11 -14.81
CA TRP A 267 -7.45 -3.37 -15.64
C TRP A 267 -6.84 -4.21 -16.77
N THR A 268 -7.23 -5.48 -16.91
CA THR A 268 -6.76 -6.36 -18.00
C THR A 268 -7.17 -5.82 -19.36
N GLU A 269 -6.27 -5.89 -20.33
CA GLU A 269 -6.52 -5.50 -21.73
C GLU A 269 -7.08 -6.66 -22.57
N ALA A 270 -7.14 -7.86 -21.99
CA ALA A 270 -7.66 -9.04 -22.67
C ALA A 270 -9.19 -9.02 -22.75
N GLU A 271 -9.76 -8.31 -23.73
CA GLU A 271 -11.22 -8.24 -23.94
C GLU A 271 -11.85 -9.63 -24.11
N ILE A 272 -11.12 -10.57 -24.74
CA ILE A 272 -11.60 -11.95 -24.94
C ILE A 272 -11.87 -12.70 -23.63
N LEU A 273 -11.13 -12.39 -22.56
CA LEU A 273 -11.37 -12.95 -21.23
C LEU A 273 -12.75 -12.49 -20.72
N ASN A 274 -13.00 -11.18 -20.81
CA ASN A 274 -14.24 -10.56 -20.36
C ASN A 274 -15.43 -11.11 -21.16
N THR A 275 -15.32 -11.18 -22.49
CA THR A 275 -16.37 -11.74 -23.35
C THR A 275 -16.68 -13.19 -22.99
N LYS A 276 -15.66 -14.06 -22.85
CA LYS A 276 -15.87 -15.49 -22.55
C LYS A 276 -16.55 -15.70 -21.20
N ILE A 277 -16.14 -14.95 -20.17
CA ILE A 277 -16.76 -15.03 -18.84
C ILE A 277 -18.20 -14.52 -18.91
N THR A 278 -18.46 -13.36 -19.53
CA THR A 278 -19.82 -12.83 -19.69
C THR A 278 -20.75 -13.78 -20.45
N THR A 279 -20.28 -14.38 -21.54
CA THR A 279 -21.05 -15.39 -22.28
C THR A 279 -21.33 -16.62 -21.41
N MET A 280 -20.34 -17.12 -20.67
CA MET A 280 -20.52 -18.27 -19.80
C MET A 280 -21.49 -18.00 -18.66
N THR A 281 -21.50 -16.79 -18.10
CA THR A 281 -22.36 -16.45 -16.95
C THR A 281 -23.79 -16.13 -17.38
N LEU A 282 -23.96 -15.22 -18.34
CA LEU A 282 -25.29 -14.73 -18.74
C LEU A 282 -25.97 -15.66 -19.75
N HIS A 283 -25.27 -16.08 -20.81
CA HIS A 283 -25.93 -16.83 -21.89
C HIS A 283 -26.19 -18.28 -21.52
N LYS A 284 -25.34 -18.88 -20.67
CA LYS A 284 -25.58 -20.23 -20.13
C LYS A 284 -26.44 -20.23 -18.87
N ARG A 285 -26.94 -19.07 -18.44
CA ARG A 285 -27.74 -18.86 -17.22
C ARG A 285 -27.13 -19.60 -16.03
N LEU A 286 -26.02 -19.09 -15.53
CA LEU A 286 -25.33 -19.69 -14.38
C LEU A 286 -26.34 -19.97 -13.24
N ASP A 287 -26.44 -21.24 -12.89
CA ASP A 287 -27.15 -21.75 -11.73
C ASP A 287 -26.14 -21.91 -10.57
N MET A 288 -26.46 -21.33 -9.42
CA MET A 288 -25.64 -21.39 -8.21
C MET A 288 -25.36 -22.84 -7.74
N LYS A 289 -26.17 -23.82 -8.14
CA LYS A 289 -25.89 -25.25 -7.87
C LYS A 289 -24.65 -25.78 -8.58
N ASN A 290 -24.24 -25.15 -9.70
CA ASN A 290 -23.06 -25.52 -10.48
C ASN A 290 -21.91 -24.52 -10.29
N PHE A 291 -21.94 -23.73 -9.22
CA PHE A 291 -21.01 -22.64 -9.00
C PHE A 291 -19.55 -23.11 -8.90
N ASP A 292 -19.32 -24.31 -8.39
CA ASP A 292 -17.98 -24.90 -8.31
C ASP A 292 -17.32 -25.09 -9.66
N LYS A 293 -18.05 -25.63 -10.63
CA LYS A 293 -17.58 -25.82 -12.01
C LYS A 293 -17.40 -24.48 -12.72
N TYR A 294 -18.26 -23.52 -12.40
CA TYR A 294 -18.11 -22.15 -12.88
C TYR A 294 -16.78 -21.54 -12.42
N LEU A 295 -16.44 -21.65 -11.14
CA LEU A 295 -15.17 -21.15 -10.61
C LEU A 295 -13.94 -21.82 -11.25
N GLU A 296 -13.99 -23.13 -11.52
CA GLU A 296 -12.91 -23.84 -12.23
C GLU A 296 -12.72 -23.31 -13.66
N ASN A 297 -13.82 -23.05 -14.37
CA ASN A 297 -13.76 -22.45 -15.70
C ASN A 297 -13.23 -21.01 -15.65
N VAL A 298 -13.60 -20.23 -14.63
CA VAL A 298 -13.06 -18.88 -14.42
C VAL A 298 -11.57 -18.92 -14.14
N GLU A 299 -11.10 -19.81 -13.25
CA GLU A 299 -9.67 -20.03 -12.99
C GLU A 299 -8.92 -20.34 -14.29
N TYR A 300 -9.43 -21.28 -15.09
CA TYR A 300 -8.84 -21.63 -16.37
C TYR A 300 -8.79 -20.44 -17.35
N LEU A 301 -9.89 -19.69 -17.48
CA LEU A 301 -9.94 -18.55 -18.40
C LEU A 301 -8.99 -17.43 -17.98
N ILE A 302 -8.92 -17.12 -16.68
CA ILE A 302 -7.98 -16.13 -16.12
C ILE A 302 -6.54 -16.60 -16.37
N LYS A 303 -6.23 -17.87 -16.08
CA LYS A 303 -4.90 -18.44 -16.36
C LYS A 303 -4.49 -18.23 -17.81
N GLU A 304 -5.35 -18.58 -18.76
CA GLU A 304 -5.00 -18.55 -20.19
C GLU A 304 -4.95 -17.12 -20.74
N ASN A 305 -5.85 -16.23 -20.31
CA ASN A 305 -6.09 -14.97 -21.02
C ASN A 305 -5.79 -13.71 -20.19
N PHE A 306 -5.62 -13.79 -18.87
CA PHE A 306 -5.35 -12.59 -18.07
C PHE A 306 -3.99 -11.99 -18.43
N VAL A 307 -4.02 -10.69 -18.76
CA VAL A 307 -2.85 -9.88 -19.05
C VAL A 307 -2.79 -8.76 -18.02
N ARG A 308 -1.76 -8.81 -17.17
CA ARG A 308 -1.52 -7.78 -16.18
C ARG A 308 -1.07 -6.50 -16.89
N LYS A 309 -1.77 -5.39 -16.64
CA LYS A 309 -1.37 -4.08 -17.17
C LYS A 309 -0.10 -3.61 -16.49
N GLU A 310 0.86 -3.03 -17.21
CA GLU A 310 2.06 -2.48 -16.60
C GLU A 310 1.94 -0.97 -16.34
N MET A 311 2.45 -0.52 -15.18
CA MET A 311 2.39 0.90 -14.84
C MET A 311 3.42 1.73 -15.60
N LYS A 312 4.44 1.07 -16.16
CA LYS A 312 5.45 1.69 -17.01
C LYS A 312 4.81 2.34 -18.24
N ASP A 313 3.78 1.71 -18.80
CA ASP A 313 3.10 2.21 -19.99
C ASP A 313 2.58 3.63 -19.74
N TYR A 314 2.14 3.94 -18.53
CA TYR A 314 1.61 5.24 -18.13
C TYR A 314 2.65 6.34 -17.84
N GLU A 315 3.94 6.00 -17.73
CA GLU A 315 4.99 6.97 -17.38
C GLU A 315 5.19 8.03 -18.45
N GLU A 316 4.92 7.71 -19.71
CA GLU A 316 5.19 8.60 -20.85
C GLU A 316 4.13 9.70 -21.02
N TYR A 317 2.91 9.51 -20.51
CA TYR A 317 1.79 10.41 -20.77
C TYR A 317 1.11 10.99 -19.52
N ILE A 318 1.45 10.52 -18.31
CA ILE A 318 0.88 11.07 -17.07
C ILE A 318 1.84 12.08 -16.45
N VAL A 319 1.48 13.35 -16.53
CA VAL A 319 2.09 14.42 -15.75
C VAL A 319 1.43 14.48 -14.38
N ILE A 320 2.22 14.32 -13.32
CA ILE A 320 1.76 14.41 -11.94
C ILE A 320 2.03 15.83 -11.43
N GLU A 321 0.97 16.54 -11.09
CA GLU A 321 1.09 17.87 -10.51
C GLU A 321 1.40 17.81 -9.01
N THR A 322 2.23 18.73 -8.52
CA THR A 322 2.51 18.85 -7.09
C THR A 322 1.27 19.28 -6.33
N SER A 323 0.97 18.60 -5.22
CA SER A 323 -0.19 18.89 -4.38
C SER A 323 -0.10 20.27 -3.73
N LEU A 324 -1.26 20.85 -3.36
CA LEU A 324 -1.32 22.13 -2.67
C LEU A 324 -0.60 22.08 -1.31
N THR A 325 -0.78 20.99 -0.57
CA THR A 325 -0.13 20.76 0.73
C THR A 325 1.39 20.81 0.59
N SER A 326 1.94 20.15 -0.41
CA SER A 326 3.40 20.14 -0.64
C SER A 326 3.92 21.50 -1.10
N LYS A 327 3.15 22.26 -1.88
CA LYS A 327 3.47 23.66 -2.19
C LYS A 327 3.54 24.52 -0.92
N ILE A 328 2.62 24.34 0.02
CA ILE A 328 2.60 25.06 1.31
C ILE A 328 3.78 24.67 2.18
N ILE A 329 4.06 23.36 2.33
CA ILE A 329 5.20 22.85 3.12
C ILE A 329 6.51 23.40 2.57
N CYS A 330 6.69 23.36 1.25
CA CYS A 330 7.88 23.92 0.60
C CYS A 330 8.06 25.40 0.94
N PHE A 331 6.99 26.19 0.82
CA PHE A 331 7.01 27.62 1.12
C PHE A 331 7.37 27.91 2.60
N VAL A 332 6.83 27.13 3.54
CA VAL A 332 7.16 27.27 4.98
C VAL A 332 8.62 26.95 5.25
N LEU A 333 9.16 25.87 4.67
CA LEU A 333 10.57 25.50 4.83
C LEU A 333 11.52 26.57 4.26
N GLU A 334 11.18 27.11 3.10
CA GLU A 334 11.94 28.20 2.47
C GLU A 334 11.99 29.46 3.36
N ILE A 335 10.87 29.84 3.99
CA ILE A 335 10.82 30.94 4.95
C ILE A 335 11.70 30.67 6.16
N LEU A 336 11.65 29.47 6.74
CA LEU A 336 12.47 29.12 7.91
C LEU A 336 13.96 29.22 7.60
N ILE A 337 14.37 28.86 6.40
CA ILE A 337 15.77 28.97 5.96
C ILE A 337 16.16 30.43 5.78
N ILE A 338 15.30 31.25 5.17
CA ILE A 338 15.54 32.69 5.11
C ILE A 338 15.76 33.27 6.51
N ILE A 339 14.88 32.95 7.46
CA ILE A 339 15.00 33.41 8.86
C ILE A 339 16.35 32.96 9.44
N GLY A 340 16.75 31.71 9.22
CA GLY A 340 18.06 31.19 9.65
C GLY A 340 19.23 31.99 9.08
N PHE A 341 19.20 32.30 7.78
CA PHE A 341 20.23 33.11 7.11
C PHE A 341 20.26 34.56 7.62
N ILE A 342 19.10 35.16 7.92
CA ILE A 342 19.02 36.50 8.51
C ILE A 342 19.68 36.51 9.90
N ILE A 343 19.44 35.49 10.73
CA ILE A 343 19.98 35.41 12.09
C ILE A 343 21.49 35.10 12.08
N CYS A 344 21.94 34.24 11.17
CA CYS A 344 23.32 33.76 11.10
C CYS A 344 23.87 33.81 9.65
N PRO A 345 24.43 34.96 9.22
CA PRO A 345 25.06 35.07 7.90
C PRO A 345 26.27 34.14 7.79
N VAL A 346 26.53 33.56 6.61
CA VAL A 346 27.69 32.68 6.38
C VAL A 346 29.01 33.38 6.66
N LYS A 347 29.10 34.68 6.35
CA LYS A 347 30.27 35.52 6.67
C LYS A 347 30.65 35.44 8.16
N LYS A 348 29.65 35.55 9.05
CA LYS A 348 29.85 35.48 10.51
C LYS A 348 30.22 34.08 10.98
N MET A 349 29.84 33.04 10.24
CA MET A 349 30.28 31.67 10.50
C MET A 349 31.73 31.46 10.06
N MET A 350 32.14 32.00 8.92
CA MET A 350 33.52 31.90 8.43
C MET A 350 34.52 32.69 9.29
N ASP A 351 34.14 33.85 9.83
CA ASP A 351 35.02 34.67 10.68
C ASP A 351 35.31 34.03 12.07
N ASN A 352 34.59 32.96 12.44
CA ASN A 352 34.75 32.23 13.70
C ASN A 352 35.54 30.90 13.55
N TYR A 353 36.01 30.57 12.35
CA TYR A 353 36.90 29.44 12.04
C TYR A 353 38.23 29.96 11.51
#